data_AF-A0A960FXQ4-F1
#
_entry.id   AF-A0A960FXQ4-F1
#
_cell.length_a   1.000
_cell.length_b   1.000
_cell.length_c   1.000
_cell.angle_alpha   90.00
_cell.angle_beta   90.00
_cell.angle_gamma   90.00
#
_symmetry.space_group_name_H-M   'P 1'
#
loop_
_entity.id
_entity.type
_entity.pdbx_description
1 polymer ?
#
loop_
_entity_poly.entity_id
_entity_poly.type
_entity_poly.pdbx_seq_one_letter_code
_entity_poly.pdbx_strand_id
1 'polypeptide(L)'
;GPNKVPLYLVDGNLSNTLYTDLPKGIMEGTQGTLPGAEASKEFQDKLLEINPKLEDFSYAPEAYDAAILVALAAQAAGNDSGLAIGDNIKQVSAEGEKCTTYEQCLGLLKDGKDIDYDGQSGPIDLNDVGDPSKAIMGLYTYGADNTYTRTGSQEGDVPDASQG
;
A
#
# COMPACT_ATOMS: atom_id res chain seq x y z
N GLY A 1 -5.20 -32.06 0.74
CA GLY A 1 -5.78 -30.83 0.18
C GLY A 1 -6.34 -30.00 1.31
N PRO A 2 -6.60 -28.70 1.08
CA PRO A 2 -7.11 -27.74 2.08
C PRO A 2 -8.32 -28.27 2.86
N ASN A 3 -9.18 -29.04 2.20
CA ASN A 3 -10.35 -29.73 2.77
C ASN A 3 -10.03 -30.79 3.86
N LYS A 4 -8.75 -31.11 4.08
CA LYS A 4 -8.28 -32.06 5.11
C LYS A 4 -7.29 -31.43 6.09
N VAL A 5 -6.53 -30.42 5.65
CA VAL A 5 -5.59 -29.63 6.46
C VAL A 5 -5.66 -28.20 5.97
N PRO A 6 -6.05 -27.22 6.81
CA PRO A 6 -6.10 -25.81 6.43
C PRO A 6 -4.76 -25.35 5.87
N LEU A 7 -4.79 -24.69 4.71
CA LEU A 7 -3.62 -24.04 4.12
C LEU A 7 -3.77 -22.53 4.32
N TYR A 8 -2.71 -21.93 4.86
CA TYR A 8 -2.58 -20.49 5.06
C TYR A 8 -1.39 -20.00 4.26
N LEU A 9 -1.62 -18.97 3.45
CA LEU A 9 -0.63 -18.39 2.54
C LEU A 9 -0.21 -17.01 3.03
N VAL A 10 1.04 -16.66 2.75
CA VAL A 10 1.50 -15.26 2.83
C VAL A 10 1.42 -14.62 1.45
N ASP A 11 1.67 -13.32 1.41
CA ASP A 11 1.60 -12.49 0.22
C ASP A 11 2.44 -13.00 -0.95
N GLY A 12 3.67 -13.46 -0.67
CA GLY A 12 4.54 -14.08 -1.67
C GLY A 12 4.00 -15.38 -2.27
N ASN A 13 2.93 -15.96 -1.72
CA ASN A 13 2.23 -17.11 -2.28
C ASN A 13 0.88 -16.75 -2.91
N LEU A 14 0.33 -15.58 -2.57
CA LEU A 14 -0.87 -15.06 -3.21
C LEU A 14 -0.49 -14.55 -4.60
N SER A 15 -0.88 -15.32 -5.60
CA SER A 15 -0.72 -14.94 -7.00
C SER A 15 -2.07 -15.05 -7.69
N ASN A 16 -2.41 -14.01 -8.44
CA ASN A 16 -3.58 -13.96 -9.30
C ASN A 16 -3.47 -14.88 -10.54
N THR A 17 -2.38 -15.65 -10.68
CA THR A 17 -2.14 -16.55 -11.82
C THR A 17 -1.77 -17.97 -11.39
N LEU A 18 -1.32 -18.20 -10.16
CA LEU A 18 -0.98 -19.53 -9.64
C LEU A 18 -2.12 -20.56 -9.84
N TYR A 19 -3.37 -20.11 -9.87
CA TYR A 19 -4.51 -21.00 -10.04
C TYR A 19 -4.69 -21.57 -11.46
N THR A 20 -4.07 -20.98 -12.48
CA THR A 20 -4.30 -21.38 -13.89
C THR A 20 -3.86 -22.80 -14.17
N ASP A 21 -2.81 -23.24 -13.47
CA ASP A 21 -2.19 -24.56 -13.64
C ASP A 21 -2.71 -25.58 -12.61
N LEU A 22 -3.57 -25.15 -11.69
CA LEU A 22 -4.08 -25.98 -10.60
C LEU A 22 -5.43 -26.60 -10.96
N PRO A 23 -5.72 -27.84 -10.53
CA PRO A 23 -7.05 -28.43 -10.64
C PRO A 23 -8.11 -27.51 -10.03
N LYS A 24 -9.22 -27.31 -10.73
CA LYS A 24 -10.32 -26.45 -10.26
C LYS A 24 -10.81 -26.87 -8.86
N GLY A 25 -11.01 -25.91 -7.98
CA GLY A 25 -11.50 -26.11 -6.61
C GLY A 25 -10.47 -26.65 -5.63
N ILE A 26 -9.22 -26.88 -6.05
CA ILE A 26 -8.18 -27.39 -5.14
C ILE A 26 -7.78 -26.37 -4.06
N MET A 27 -7.97 -25.08 -4.34
CA MET A 27 -7.63 -23.98 -3.42
C MET A 27 -8.83 -23.54 -2.58
N GLU A 28 -10.03 -24.04 -2.84
CA GLU A 28 -11.25 -23.60 -2.15
C GLU A 28 -11.10 -23.65 -0.62
N GLY A 29 -11.39 -22.53 0.05
CA GLY A 29 -11.25 -22.38 1.49
C GLY A 29 -9.82 -22.11 2.00
N THR A 30 -8.81 -22.12 1.12
CA THR A 30 -7.45 -21.66 1.46
C THR A 30 -7.52 -20.17 1.81
N GLN A 31 -6.83 -19.78 2.88
CA GLN A 31 -6.78 -18.40 3.30
C GLN A 31 -5.38 -17.82 3.06
N GLY A 32 -5.29 -16.51 2.89
CA GLY A 32 -4.01 -15.83 2.77
C GLY A 32 -4.05 -14.40 3.26
N THR A 33 -2.87 -13.82 3.41
CA THR A 33 -2.69 -12.44 3.85
C THR A 33 -1.93 -11.62 2.83
N LEU A 34 -2.39 -10.42 2.51
CA LEU A 34 -1.66 -9.46 1.67
C LEU A 34 -1.55 -8.12 2.43
N PRO A 35 -0.34 -7.60 2.66
CA PRO A 35 -0.18 -6.30 3.29
C PRO A 35 -0.62 -5.19 2.34
N GLY A 36 -1.20 -4.14 2.91
CA GLY A 36 -1.58 -2.95 2.19
C GLY A 36 -3.08 -2.65 2.21
N ALA A 37 -3.40 -1.45 1.76
CA ALA A 37 -4.73 -0.94 1.61
C ALA A 37 -5.47 -1.63 0.46
N GLU A 38 -6.80 -1.69 0.59
CA GLU A 38 -7.64 -2.08 -0.52
C GLU A 38 -7.74 -0.92 -1.51
N ALA A 39 -7.26 -1.10 -2.73
CA ALA A 39 -7.37 -0.10 -3.78
C ALA A 39 -8.84 0.26 -4.02
N SER A 40 -9.19 1.54 -3.86
CA SER A 40 -10.55 2.01 -4.10
C SER A 40 -10.95 1.81 -5.57
N LYS A 41 -12.25 1.64 -5.85
CA LYS A 41 -12.74 1.50 -7.22
C LYS A 41 -12.36 2.68 -8.11
N GLU A 42 -12.40 3.90 -7.57
CA GLU A 42 -11.99 5.10 -8.28
C GLU A 42 -10.50 5.05 -8.67
N PHE A 43 -9.65 4.59 -7.76
CA PHE A 43 -8.22 4.46 -8.04
C PHE A 43 -7.93 3.35 -9.06
N GLN A 44 -8.61 2.20 -8.94
CA GLN A 44 -8.54 1.13 -9.93
C GLN A 44 -8.94 1.62 -11.33
N ASP A 45 -10.00 2.42 -11.44
CA ASP A 45 -10.46 2.96 -12.72
C ASP A 45 -9.41 3.87 -13.37
N LYS A 46 -8.77 4.75 -12.58
CA LYS A 46 -7.66 5.59 -13.06
C LYS A 46 -6.47 4.75 -13.58
N LEU A 47 -6.15 3.65 -12.90
CA LEU A 47 -5.08 2.75 -13.35
C LEU A 47 -5.47 2.00 -14.64
N LEU A 48 -6.73 1.60 -14.77
CA LEU A 48 -7.25 0.93 -15.96
C LEU A 48 -7.34 1.85 -17.18
N GLU A 49 -7.50 3.16 -17.01
CA GLU A 49 -7.36 4.13 -18.11
C GLU A 49 -5.96 4.11 -18.73
N ILE A 50 -4.93 3.86 -17.92
CA ILE A 50 -3.53 3.78 -18.36
C ILE A 50 -3.22 2.40 -18.94
N ASN A 51 -3.62 1.33 -18.22
CA ASN A 51 -3.45 -0.04 -18.65
C ASN A 51 -4.77 -0.82 -18.49
N PRO A 52 -5.59 -0.91 -19.56
CA PRO A 52 -6.87 -1.63 -19.52
C PRO A 52 -6.75 -3.14 -19.30
N LYS A 53 -5.53 -3.69 -19.34
CA LYS A 53 -5.23 -5.12 -19.11
C LYS A 53 -4.69 -5.38 -17.70
N LEU A 54 -4.71 -4.39 -16.81
CA LEU A 54 -4.30 -4.60 -15.43
C LEU A 54 -5.34 -5.48 -14.72
N GLU A 55 -4.88 -6.59 -14.14
CA GLU A 55 -5.73 -7.57 -13.47
C GLU A 55 -5.42 -7.71 -11.97
N ASP A 56 -4.34 -7.08 -11.51
CA ASP A 56 -3.89 -7.09 -10.13
C ASP A 56 -3.62 -5.67 -9.66
N PHE A 57 -4.13 -5.33 -8.49
CA PHE A 57 -3.98 -4.02 -7.85
C PHE A 57 -3.23 -4.13 -6.51
N SER A 58 -2.68 -5.30 -6.21
CA SER A 58 -1.84 -5.53 -5.03
C SER A 58 -0.70 -4.51 -4.99
N TYR A 59 -0.54 -3.84 -3.84
CA TYR A 59 0.45 -2.80 -3.61
C TYR A 59 0.34 -1.53 -4.48
N ALA A 60 -0.70 -1.41 -5.32
CA ALA A 60 -0.84 -0.25 -6.21
C ALA A 60 -1.01 1.07 -5.45
N PRO A 61 -1.82 1.14 -4.37
CA PRO A 61 -1.91 2.36 -3.55
C PRO A 61 -0.56 2.77 -2.95
N GLU A 62 0.17 1.82 -2.37
CA GLU A 62 1.47 2.04 -1.71
C GLU A 62 2.54 2.48 -2.70
N ALA A 63 2.59 1.85 -3.88
CA ALA A 63 3.54 2.21 -4.92
C ALA A 63 3.27 3.63 -5.46
N TYR A 64 2.00 4.01 -5.60
CA TYR A 64 1.62 5.36 -6.00
C TYR A 64 2.05 6.37 -4.94
N ASP A 65 1.71 6.11 -3.69
CA ASP A 65 2.00 7.03 -2.61
C ASP A 65 3.51 7.18 -2.35
N ALA A 66 4.28 6.10 -2.47
CA ALA A 66 5.74 6.15 -2.38
C ALA A 66 6.33 7.09 -3.45
N ALA A 67 5.81 7.04 -4.69
CA ALA A 67 6.24 7.96 -5.74
C ALA A 67 5.85 9.42 -5.44
N ILE A 68 4.66 9.65 -4.88
CA ILE A 68 4.23 10.98 -4.47
C ILE A 68 5.07 11.52 -3.31
N LEU A 69 5.33 10.72 -2.27
CA LEU A 69 6.18 11.09 -1.14
C LEU A 69 7.58 11.48 -1.59
N VAL A 70 8.21 10.69 -2.46
CA VAL A 70 9.54 11.00 -3.01
C VAL A 70 9.52 12.34 -3.75
N ALA A 71 8.48 12.60 -4.56
CA ALA A 71 8.35 13.86 -5.29
C ALA A 71 8.13 15.06 -4.35
N LEU A 72 7.29 14.92 -3.33
CA LEU A 72 7.04 15.97 -2.34
C LEU A 72 8.28 16.26 -1.48
N ALA A 73 9.00 15.22 -1.06
CA ALA A 73 10.24 15.35 -0.31
C ALA A 73 11.31 16.09 -1.11
N ALA A 74 11.45 15.78 -2.41
CA ALA A 74 12.35 16.52 -3.30
C ALA A 74 11.96 18.00 -3.44
N GLN A 75 10.65 18.30 -3.48
CA GLN A 75 10.15 19.68 -3.51
C GLN A 75 10.42 20.43 -2.21
N ALA A 76 10.17 19.79 -1.06
CA ALA A 76 10.47 20.35 0.25
C ALA A 76 11.98 20.63 0.41
N ALA A 77 12.83 19.72 -0.07
CA ALA A 77 14.28 19.87 -0.04
C ALA A 77 14.84 20.88 -1.05
N GLY A 78 14.09 21.20 -2.11
CA GLY A 78 14.59 21.95 -3.27
C GLY A 78 15.74 21.23 -4.01
N ASN A 79 15.85 19.90 -3.86
CA ASN A 79 16.95 19.07 -4.31
C ASN A 79 16.46 17.61 -4.49
N ASP A 80 16.85 16.95 -5.59
CA ASP A 80 16.42 15.60 -5.97
C ASP A 80 17.46 14.50 -5.67
N SER A 81 18.54 14.82 -4.96
CA SER A 81 19.51 13.83 -4.50
C SER A 81 18.88 12.90 -3.46
N GLY A 82 19.26 11.62 -3.48
CA GLY A 82 18.72 10.63 -2.54
C GLY A 82 18.93 10.98 -1.07
N LEU A 83 20.04 11.66 -0.73
CA LEU A 83 20.27 12.17 0.63
C LEU A 83 19.26 13.26 0.99
N ALA A 84 19.07 14.26 0.11
CA ALA A 84 18.12 15.34 0.38
C ALA A 84 16.68 14.83 0.50
N ILE A 85 16.29 13.87 -0.36
CA ILE A 85 14.98 13.21 -0.27
C ILE A 85 14.85 12.45 1.06
N GLY A 86 15.85 11.63 1.41
CA GLY A 86 15.86 10.88 2.66
C GLY A 86 15.75 11.76 3.90
N ASP A 87 16.43 12.91 3.91
CA ASP A 87 16.39 13.87 5.01
C ASP A 87 15.03 14.60 5.13
N ASN A 88 14.20 14.61 4.08
CA ASN A 88 12.93 15.36 4.04
C ASN A 88 11.67 14.48 3.94
N ILE A 89 11.81 13.18 3.65
CA ILE A 89 10.65 12.30 3.39
C ILE A 89 9.72 12.17 4.61
N LYS A 90 10.27 12.18 5.82
CA LYS A 90 9.47 12.17 7.05
C LYS A 90 8.67 13.47 7.21
N GLN A 91 9.27 14.62 6.92
CA GLN A 91 8.63 15.94 7.08
C GLN A 91 7.36 16.06 6.24
N VAL A 92 7.32 15.44 5.06
CA VAL A 92 6.14 15.52 4.17
C VAL A 92 5.07 14.48 4.48
N SER A 93 5.30 13.62 5.47
CA SER A 93 4.48 12.44 5.77
C SER A 93 3.69 12.51 7.08
N ALA A 94 3.93 13.53 7.92
CA ALA A 94 3.32 13.63 9.25
C ALA A 94 3.39 15.07 9.80
N GLU A 95 2.66 15.33 10.90
CA GLU A 95 2.70 16.55 11.73
C GLU A 95 2.30 17.89 11.05
N GLY A 96 2.06 17.90 9.73
CA GLY A 96 1.67 19.09 8.95
C GLY A 96 0.18 19.22 8.62
N GLU A 97 -0.14 20.11 7.67
CA GLU A 97 -1.50 20.27 7.16
C GLU A 97 -1.84 19.12 6.20
N LYS A 98 -2.92 18.38 6.53
CA LYS A 98 -3.34 17.22 5.74
C LYS A 98 -3.65 17.55 4.28
N CYS A 99 -3.06 16.79 3.38
CA CYS A 99 -3.30 16.88 1.95
C CYS A 99 -3.31 15.48 1.31
N THR A 100 -4.12 15.29 0.27
CA THR A 100 -4.40 13.95 -0.29
C THR A 100 -3.97 13.77 -1.74
N THR A 101 -3.53 14.86 -2.37
CA THR A 101 -3.07 14.87 -3.76
C THR A 101 -1.77 15.65 -3.87
N TYR A 102 -0.93 15.26 -4.83
CA TYR A 102 0.31 15.99 -5.11
C TYR A 102 0.08 17.48 -5.35
N GLU A 103 -0.96 17.85 -6.11
CA GLU A 103 -1.28 19.26 -6.39
C GLU A 103 -1.60 20.04 -5.11
N GLN A 104 -2.44 19.49 -4.24
CA GLN A 104 -2.79 20.11 -2.96
C GLN A 104 -1.55 20.26 -2.08
N CYS A 105 -0.77 19.19 -1.92
CA CYS A 105 0.44 19.20 -1.09
C CYS A 105 1.50 20.15 -1.61
N LEU A 106 1.73 20.18 -2.93
CA LEU A 106 2.66 21.12 -3.55
C LEU A 106 2.23 22.57 -3.36
N GLY A 107 0.92 22.85 -3.39
CA GLY A 107 0.37 24.17 -3.08
C GLY A 107 0.76 24.63 -1.68
N LEU A 108 0.55 23.77 -0.68
CA LEU A 108 0.91 24.05 0.72
C LEU A 108 2.42 24.26 0.89
N LEU A 109 3.26 23.42 0.27
CA LEU A 109 4.71 23.59 0.31
C LEU A 109 5.16 24.93 -0.29
N LYS A 110 4.54 25.36 -1.41
CA LYS A 110 4.83 26.66 -2.03
C LYS A 110 4.42 27.85 -1.16
N ASP A 111 3.38 27.68 -0.35
CA ASP A 111 2.95 28.66 0.64
C ASP A 111 3.84 28.63 1.91
N GLY A 112 4.87 27.78 1.95
CA GLY A 112 5.80 27.65 3.07
C GLY A 112 5.22 26.92 4.27
N LYS A 113 4.20 26.08 4.07
CA LYS A 113 3.56 25.28 5.12
C LYS A 113 4.16 23.87 5.18
N ASP A 114 4.18 23.31 6.39
CA ASP A 114 4.39 21.88 6.59
C ASP A 114 3.15 21.10 6.15
N ILE A 115 3.36 19.89 5.64
CA ILE A 115 2.30 19.04 5.07
C ILE A 115 2.29 17.66 5.71
N ASP A 116 1.12 17.04 5.68
CA ASP A 116 0.89 15.66 6.09
C ASP A 116 0.20 14.95 4.92
N TYR A 117 0.98 14.25 4.09
CA TYR A 117 0.44 13.54 2.92
C TYR A 117 -0.26 12.25 3.33
N ASP A 118 -1.57 12.20 3.08
CA ASP A 118 -2.47 11.07 3.39
C ASP A 118 -3.03 10.53 2.06
N GLY A 119 -2.43 9.45 1.56
CA GLY A 119 -2.52 9.01 0.17
C GLY A 119 -3.60 7.96 -0.12
N GLN A 120 -3.42 7.23 -1.23
CA GLN A 120 -4.31 6.14 -1.65
C GLN A 120 -4.28 4.94 -0.71
N SER A 121 -3.15 4.71 -0.05
CA SER A 121 -2.92 3.66 0.95
C SER A 121 -3.36 4.05 2.36
N GLY A 122 -3.80 5.31 2.55
CA GLY A 122 -4.15 5.90 3.84
C GLY A 122 -2.99 6.70 4.44
N PRO A 123 -2.98 6.90 5.77
CA PRO A 123 -1.92 7.63 6.45
C PRO A 123 -0.57 6.93 6.32
N ILE A 124 0.49 7.69 6.01
CA ILE A 124 1.84 7.17 5.80
C ILE A 124 2.81 7.87 6.76
N ASP A 125 2.37 8.05 8.00
CA ASP A 125 3.16 8.70 9.03
C ASP A 125 4.42 7.86 9.29
N LEU A 126 5.57 8.32 8.79
CA LEU A 126 6.84 7.63 8.95
C LEU A 126 7.41 7.87 10.35
N ASN A 127 7.84 6.80 11.01
CA ASN A 127 8.50 6.86 12.31
C ASN A 127 9.97 7.32 12.18
N ASP A 128 10.70 7.35 13.30
CA ASP A 128 12.09 7.85 13.35
C ASP A 128 13.09 7.05 12.51
N VAL A 129 12.77 5.80 12.15
CA VAL A 129 13.63 4.96 11.29
C VAL A 129 13.11 4.89 9.84
N GLY A 130 12.03 5.62 9.53
CA GLY A 130 11.46 5.70 8.19
C GLY A 130 10.44 4.60 7.86
N ASP A 131 9.95 3.86 8.85
CA ASP A 131 8.89 2.87 8.66
C ASP A 131 7.51 3.53 8.80
N PRO A 132 6.49 3.12 8.02
CA PRO A 132 5.10 3.51 8.27
C PRO A 132 4.68 3.09 9.68
N SER A 133 4.09 4.01 10.44
CA SER A 133 3.65 3.77 11.81
C SER A 133 2.43 2.83 11.93
N LYS A 134 1.73 2.60 10.81
CA LYS A 134 0.57 1.72 10.73
C LYS A 134 0.72 0.74 9.59
N ALA A 135 0.27 -0.49 9.84
CA ALA A 135 0.21 -1.54 8.83
C ALA A 135 -1.21 -2.11 8.74
N ILE A 136 -1.74 -2.18 7.52
CA ILE A 136 -2.97 -2.89 7.22
C ILE A 136 -2.59 -4.25 6.62
N MET A 137 -3.19 -5.31 7.15
CA MET A 137 -3.09 -6.66 6.61
C MET A 137 -4.46 -7.11 6.10
N GLY A 138 -4.60 -7.25 4.78
CA GLY A 138 -5.78 -7.82 4.17
C GLY A 138 -5.85 -9.34 4.39
N LEU A 139 -7.05 -9.85 4.65
CA LEU A 139 -7.35 -11.27 4.77
C LEU A 139 -8.11 -11.71 3.53
N TYR A 140 -7.67 -12.78 2.89
CA TYR A 140 -8.22 -13.27 1.62
C TYR A 140 -8.61 -14.74 1.72
N THR A 141 -9.63 -15.13 0.97
CA THR A 141 -10.08 -16.52 0.89
C THR A 141 -10.26 -16.93 -0.57
N TYR A 142 -9.76 -18.11 -0.92
CA TYR A 142 -9.91 -18.72 -2.23
C TYR A 142 -11.29 -19.37 -2.41
N GLY A 143 -11.93 -19.10 -3.56
CA GLY A 143 -13.20 -19.70 -3.96
C GLY A 143 -13.05 -20.97 -4.81
N ALA A 144 -14.18 -21.53 -5.25
CA ALA A 144 -14.24 -22.76 -6.05
C ALA A 144 -13.64 -22.62 -7.47
N ASP A 145 -13.42 -21.40 -7.95
CA ASP A 145 -12.71 -21.11 -9.19
C ASP A 145 -11.19 -20.93 -8.98
N ASN A 146 -10.70 -21.15 -7.75
CA ASN A 146 -9.33 -20.92 -7.32
C ASN A 146 -8.86 -19.46 -7.45
N THR A 147 -9.76 -18.49 -7.59
CA THR A 147 -9.44 -17.07 -7.38
C THR A 147 -9.66 -16.71 -5.92
N TYR A 148 -9.05 -15.63 -5.44
CA TYR A 148 -9.22 -15.16 -4.07
C TYR A 148 -9.89 -13.80 -4.01
N THR A 149 -10.67 -13.58 -2.96
CA THR A 149 -11.30 -12.29 -2.65
C THR A 149 -10.95 -11.87 -1.25
N ARG A 150 -10.92 -10.54 -1.02
CA ARG A 150 -10.71 -9.99 0.30
C ARG A 150 -11.93 -10.27 1.17
N THR A 151 -11.72 -10.85 2.33
CA THR A 151 -12.75 -11.22 3.31
C THR A 151 -12.69 -10.39 4.59
N GLY A 152 -11.64 -9.59 4.77
CA GLY A 152 -11.50 -8.67 5.90
C GLY A 152 -10.10 -8.07 5.97
N SER A 153 -9.80 -7.41 7.08
CA SER A 153 -8.46 -6.92 7.39
C SER A 153 -8.21 -6.78 8.87
N GLN A 154 -6.94 -6.65 9.22
CA GLN A 154 -6.46 -6.25 10.53
C GLN A 154 -5.55 -5.03 10.36
N GLU A 155 -5.64 -4.09 11.30
CA GLU A 155 -4.72 -2.95 11.40
C GLU A 155 -3.88 -3.15 12.66
N GLY A 156 -2.60 -2.80 12.58
CA GLY A 156 -1.69 -2.80 13.72
C GLY A 156 -0.77 -1.59 13.69
N ASP A 157 -0.41 -1.12 14.87
CA ASP A 157 0.64 -0.11 15.03
C ASP A 157 2.00 -0.79 14.89
N VAL A 158 2.90 -0.16 14.14
CA VAL A 158 4.30 -0.58 14.04
C VAL A 158 5.05 0.09 15.20
N PRO A 159 5.61 -0.70 16.14
CA PRO A 159 6.30 -0.13 17.29
C PRO A 159 7.56 0.62 16.85
N ASP A 160 7.87 1.73 17.53
CA ASP A 160 9.13 2.42 17.31
C ASP A 160 10.32 1.48 17.55
N ALA A 161 11.33 1.58 16.70
CA ALA A 161 12.54 0.76 16.73
C ALA A 161 13.32 0.83 18.07
N SER A 162 13.00 1.80 18.95
CA SER A 162 13.56 1.91 20.30
C SER A 162 13.03 0.87 21.29
N GLN A 163 12.02 0.07 20.92
CA GLN A 163 11.39 -0.95 21.78
C GLN A 163 11.80 -2.40 21.46
N GLY A 164 12.81 -2.62 20.62
CA GLY A 164 13.33 -3.94 20.21
C GLY A 164 14.69 -4.30 20.79
#